data_AF-A0A1Y5HHB0-F1
#
_entry.id   AF-A0A1Y5HHB0-F1
#
_cell.length_a   1.000
_cell.length_b   1.000
_cell.length_c   1.000
_cell.angle_alpha   90.00
_cell.angle_beta   90.00
_cell.angle_gamma   90.00
#
_symmetry.space_group_name_H-M   'P 1'
#
loop_
_entity.id
_entity.type
_entity.pdbx_description
1 polymer ?
#
loop_
_entity_poly.entity_id
_entity_poly.type
_entity_poly.pdbx_seq_one_letter_code
_entity_poly.pdbx_strand_id
1 'polypeptide(L)'
;MHLALRTIASLSIALTLVACSSDDSSSSGEAPNIDGWVGAQNLNNAQVVVNQVAESGQVAVDANGIYIGLRESTDSLSKFIATVNVAESTLLIARGQIANVDKDNNNLATTGSCQVKLGCTVEGSEYAFAEYFPATSGFEWRTIIFNADNGSRNNVNAITTMAEAYA
;
A
#
# COMPACT_ATOMS: atom_id res chain seq x y z
N MET A 1 -44.42 13.71 71.36
CA MET A 1 -43.05 13.64 70.79
C MET A 1 -42.87 12.27 70.17
N HIS A 2 -42.83 12.16 68.85
CA HIS A 2 -42.20 11.04 68.14
C HIS A 2 -41.88 11.51 66.72
N LEU A 3 -40.62 11.90 66.50
CA LEU A 3 -40.04 12.14 65.18
C LEU A 3 -39.75 10.76 64.58
N ALA A 4 -40.40 10.40 63.47
CA ALA A 4 -39.99 9.27 62.65
C ALA A 4 -39.09 9.78 61.54
N LEU A 5 -37.80 9.45 61.67
CA LEU A 5 -36.72 9.78 60.77
C LEU A 5 -36.91 9.10 59.40
N ARG A 6 -36.54 9.83 58.35
CA ARG A 6 -36.55 9.42 56.94
C ARG A 6 -35.50 8.33 56.69
N THR A 7 -35.87 7.28 55.96
CA THR A 7 -34.91 6.33 55.38
C THR A 7 -35.08 6.38 53.86
N ILE A 8 -34.22 7.14 53.19
CA ILE A 8 -34.07 7.11 51.74
C ILE A 8 -33.09 5.98 51.45
N ALA A 9 -33.60 4.84 50.98
CA ALA A 9 -32.78 3.74 50.51
C ALA A 9 -32.20 4.10 49.13
N SER A 10 -30.95 4.57 49.11
CA SER A 10 -30.16 4.73 47.90
C SER A 10 -29.74 3.35 47.39
N LEU A 11 -30.42 2.86 46.36
CA LEU A 11 -30.11 1.62 45.65
C LEU A 11 -28.99 1.89 44.63
N SER A 12 -27.73 1.69 45.04
CA SER A 12 -26.58 1.78 44.15
C SER A 12 -26.49 0.52 43.28
N ILE A 13 -26.93 0.62 42.02
CA ILE A 13 -26.74 -0.43 41.01
C ILE A 13 -25.30 -0.31 40.50
N ALA A 14 -24.43 -1.21 40.94
CA ALA A 14 -23.10 -1.39 40.35
C ALA A 14 -23.25 -2.17 39.04
N LEU A 15 -23.25 -1.46 37.91
CA LEU A 15 -23.06 -2.05 36.59
C LEU A 15 -21.59 -2.51 36.48
N THR A 16 -21.34 -3.78 36.77
CA THR A 16 -20.08 -4.41 36.37
C THR A 16 -20.11 -4.53 34.85
N LEU A 17 -19.38 -3.64 34.16
CA LEU A 17 -18.95 -3.88 32.79
C LEU A 17 -18.08 -5.14 32.83
N VAL A 18 -18.67 -6.29 32.51
CA VAL A 18 -17.92 -7.43 32.02
C VAL A 18 -17.32 -6.95 30.71
N ALA A 19 -16.06 -6.48 30.78
CA ALA A 19 -15.19 -6.55 29.64
C ALA A 19 -15.19 -8.01 29.22
N CYS A 20 -15.74 -8.32 28.05
CA CYS A 20 -15.44 -9.58 27.40
C CYS A 20 -13.92 -9.64 27.34
N SER A 21 -13.34 -10.49 28.19
CA SER A 21 -12.05 -11.08 27.97
C SER A 21 -12.12 -11.66 26.58
N SER A 22 -11.62 -10.93 25.59
CA SER A 22 -11.22 -11.53 24.33
C SER A 22 -10.20 -12.56 24.72
N ASP A 23 -10.57 -13.83 24.59
CA ASP A 23 -9.62 -14.92 24.60
C ASP A 23 -8.54 -14.55 23.58
N ASP A 24 -7.39 -14.09 24.06
CA ASP A 24 -6.17 -13.92 23.27
C ASP A 24 -5.66 -15.33 22.95
N SER A 25 -6.41 -16.05 22.12
CA SER A 25 -5.84 -17.07 21.27
C SER A 25 -4.93 -16.33 20.32
N SER A 26 -3.64 -16.27 20.67
CA SER A 26 -2.56 -15.86 19.80
C SER A 26 -2.52 -16.80 18.59
N SER A 27 -3.43 -16.61 17.64
CA SER A 27 -3.12 -16.97 16.28
C SER A 27 -2.03 -15.98 15.88
N SER A 28 -0.82 -16.49 15.73
CA SER A 28 0.17 -15.85 14.90
C SER A 28 -0.41 -15.85 13.48
N GLY A 29 -1.34 -14.93 13.22
CA GLY A 29 -1.87 -14.71 11.89
C GLY A 29 -0.68 -14.29 11.04
N GLU A 30 -0.23 -15.17 10.16
CA GLU A 30 0.79 -14.81 9.19
C GLU A 30 0.29 -13.58 8.44
N ALA A 31 1.12 -12.55 8.36
CA ALA A 31 0.82 -11.37 7.58
C ALA A 31 0.48 -11.82 6.14
N PRO A 32 -0.68 -11.44 5.58
CA PRO A 32 -1.09 -11.97 4.30
C PRO A 32 -0.17 -11.52 3.19
N ASN A 33 0.00 -12.39 2.21
CA ASN A 33 0.63 -12.10 0.94
C ASN A 33 -0.44 -11.73 -0.09
N ILE A 34 -0.30 -10.55 -0.68
CA ILE A 34 -1.15 -10.09 -1.76
C ILE A 34 -0.46 -10.31 -3.10
N ASP A 35 -1.26 -10.59 -4.13
CA ASP A 35 -0.80 -10.60 -5.51
C ASP A 35 -1.08 -9.24 -6.15
N GLY A 36 -0.04 -8.61 -6.66
CA GLY A 36 -0.11 -7.28 -7.24
C GLY A 36 0.35 -7.23 -8.69
N TRP A 37 -0.22 -6.31 -9.47
CA TRP A 37 0.24 -5.98 -10.83
C TRP A 37 0.40 -4.48 -11.01
N VAL A 38 1.55 -4.03 -11.49
CA VAL A 38 1.74 -2.63 -11.90
C VAL A 38 1.25 -2.48 -13.32
N GLY A 39 0.21 -1.67 -13.51
CA GLY A 39 -0.57 -1.64 -14.74
C GLY A 39 -0.22 -0.49 -15.67
N ALA A 40 0.42 -0.83 -16.77
CA ALA A 40 0.11 -0.44 -18.14
C ALA A 40 0.95 -1.37 -19.03
N GLN A 41 0.46 -1.85 -20.17
CA GLN A 41 1.19 -2.81 -21.02
C GLN A 41 2.56 -2.30 -21.52
N ASN A 42 2.89 -1.04 -21.23
CA ASN A 42 4.14 -0.43 -21.63
C ASN A 42 5.21 -0.39 -20.54
N LEU A 43 4.94 -0.66 -19.26
CA LEU A 43 5.98 -0.62 -18.21
C LEU A 43 6.49 -2.03 -17.86
N ASN A 44 7.80 -2.17 -17.64
CA ASN A 44 8.46 -3.39 -17.16
C ASN A 44 9.41 -3.08 -16.00
N ASN A 45 9.54 -4.01 -15.05
CA ASN A 45 10.47 -3.93 -13.90
C ASN A 45 10.23 -2.70 -13.01
N ALA A 46 8.99 -2.44 -12.63
CA ALA A 46 8.65 -1.35 -11.71
C ALA A 46 8.96 -1.73 -10.26
N GLN A 47 9.35 -0.73 -9.47
CA GLN A 47 9.43 -0.88 -8.01
C GLN A 47 8.05 -0.61 -7.41
N VAL A 48 7.67 -1.40 -6.42
CA VAL A 48 6.48 -1.18 -5.60
C VAL A 48 6.88 -0.99 -4.15
N VAL A 49 6.57 0.17 -3.59
CA VAL A 49 6.73 0.45 -2.16
C VAL A 49 5.44 0.10 -1.44
N VAL A 50 5.53 -0.80 -0.47
CA VAL A 50 4.45 -1.21 0.43
C VAL A 50 4.50 -0.31 1.66
N ASN A 51 3.69 0.75 1.67
CA ASN A 51 3.65 1.75 2.73
C ASN A 51 2.42 1.48 3.61
N GLN A 52 2.64 1.25 4.90
CA GLN A 52 1.55 1.13 5.86
C GLN A 52 1.10 2.53 6.28
N VAL A 53 -0.20 2.81 6.09
CA VAL A 53 -0.81 4.08 6.44
C VAL A 53 -1.37 3.96 7.85
N ALA A 54 -0.79 4.74 8.76
CA ALA A 54 -1.25 4.82 10.15
C ALA A 54 -2.69 5.37 10.21
N GLU A 55 -3.36 5.22 11.37
CA GLU A 55 -4.72 5.72 11.59
C GLU A 55 -4.90 7.22 11.27
N SER A 56 -3.83 8.01 11.26
CA SER A 56 -3.85 9.42 10.87
C SER A 56 -4.06 9.66 9.38
N GLY A 57 -4.07 8.62 8.55
CA GLY A 57 -4.24 8.69 7.09
C GLY A 57 -3.01 9.24 6.36
N GLN A 58 -1.89 9.47 7.06
CA GLN A 58 -0.68 10.04 6.46
C GLN A 58 0.25 8.94 5.92
N VAL A 59 0.72 9.15 4.70
CA VAL A 59 1.75 8.31 4.09
C VAL A 59 3.08 8.50 4.83
N ALA A 60 3.67 7.41 5.30
CA ALA A 60 4.91 7.47 6.07
C ALA A 60 6.11 7.78 5.15
N VAL A 61 6.86 8.83 5.48
CA VAL A 61 8.11 9.22 4.81
C VAL A 61 9.22 9.45 5.84
N ASP A 62 10.48 9.24 5.44
CA ASP A 62 11.65 9.52 6.27
C ASP A 62 12.01 11.02 6.28
N ALA A 63 13.08 11.38 6.99
CA ALA A 63 13.54 12.77 7.11
C ALA A 63 13.95 13.41 5.76
N ASN A 64 14.17 12.62 4.72
CA ASN A 64 14.50 13.06 3.37
C ASN A 64 13.28 13.07 2.44
N GLY A 65 12.08 12.77 2.96
CA GLY A 65 10.85 12.66 2.17
C GLY A 65 10.74 11.36 1.37
N ILE A 66 11.51 10.33 1.69
CA ILE A 66 11.47 9.03 1.02
C ILE A 66 10.40 8.16 1.67
N TYR A 67 9.52 7.54 0.89
CA TYR A 67 8.52 6.60 1.42
C TYR A 67 9.16 5.49 2.25
N ILE A 68 8.61 5.30 3.45
CA ILE A 68 8.96 4.21 4.34
C ILE A 68 8.12 2.99 3.95
N GLY A 69 8.74 1.84 3.77
CA GLY A 69 8.03 0.63 3.38
C GLY A 69 8.94 -0.46 2.85
N LEU A 70 8.39 -1.67 2.75
CA LEU A 70 9.03 -2.76 2.01
C LEU A 70 9.04 -2.39 0.53
N ARG A 71 10.10 -2.81 -0.17
CA ARG A 71 10.29 -2.54 -1.59
C ARG A 71 10.27 -3.86 -2.33
N GLU A 72 9.25 -4.04 -3.13
CA GLU A 72 9.12 -5.18 -4.04
C GLU A 72 9.48 -4.74 -5.46
N SER A 73 9.89 -5.71 -6.28
CA SER A 73 10.18 -5.51 -7.70
C SER A 73 9.23 -6.38 -8.51
N THR A 74 8.69 -5.86 -9.61
CA THR A 74 7.85 -6.66 -10.49
C THR A 74 8.66 -7.63 -11.34
N ASP A 75 8.09 -8.80 -11.62
CA ASP A 75 8.63 -9.76 -12.60
C ASP A 75 8.36 -9.34 -14.07
N SER A 76 8.71 -10.22 -15.01
CA SER A 76 8.50 -10.02 -16.45
C SER A 76 7.03 -9.97 -16.90
N LEU A 77 6.09 -10.32 -16.01
CA LEU A 77 4.65 -10.22 -16.21
C LEU A 77 4.06 -9.01 -15.47
N SER A 78 4.92 -8.10 -14.98
CA SER A 78 4.55 -6.95 -14.15
C SER A 78 3.93 -7.35 -12.80
N LYS A 79 4.08 -8.61 -12.38
CA LYS A 79 3.54 -9.12 -11.12
C LYS A 79 4.52 -8.86 -9.98
N PHE A 80 4.02 -8.49 -8.81
CA PHE A 80 4.75 -8.52 -7.55
C PHE A 80 3.95 -9.29 -6.49
N ILE A 81 4.63 -9.78 -5.47
CA ILE A 81 4.02 -10.36 -4.27
C ILE A 81 4.49 -9.51 -3.10
N ALA A 82 3.55 -9.06 -2.28
CA ALA A 82 3.86 -8.21 -1.14
C ALA A 82 3.23 -8.78 0.13
N THR A 83 3.99 -8.76 1.22
CA THR A 83 3.45 -9.03 2.56
C THR A 83 2.91 -7.73 3.16
N VAL A 84 1.68 -7.75 3.66
CA VAL A 84 1.00 -6.56 4.21
C VAL A 84 0.47 -6.80 5.62
N ASN A 85 0.24 -5.73 6.37
CA ASN A 85 -0.39 -5.81 7.70
C ASN A 85 -1.90 -5.61 7.56
N VAL A 86 -2.71 -6.56 8.06
CA VAL A 86 -4.18 -6.47 8.02
C VAL A 86 -4.79 -5.48 8.99
N ALA A 87 -4.05 -5.10 10.03
CA ALA A 87 -4.52 -4.14 11.02
C ALA A 87 -4.49 -2.69 10.52
N GLU A 88 -3.82 -2.44 9.39
CA GLU A 88 -3.57 -1.11 8.85
C GLU A 88 -4.01 -1.02 7.39
N SER A 89 -4.31 0.20 6.93
CA SER A 89 -4.54 0.42 5.50
C SER A 89 -3.18 0.39 4.80
N THR A 90 -3.08 -0.33 3.70
CA THR A 90 -1.82 -0.40 2.93
C THR A 90 -1.93 0.48 1.70
N LEU A 91 -1.01 1.42 1.54
CA LEU A 91 -0.81 2.16 0.30
C LEU A 91 0.33 1.51 -0.48
N LEU A 92 0.02 1.03 -1.68
CA LEU A 92 1.01 0.57 -2.64
C LEU A 92 1.39 1.71 -3.57
N ILE A 93 2.69 1.96 -3.70
CA ILE A 93 3.22 3.04 -4.54
C ILE A 93 4.14 2.41 -5.59
N ALA A 94 3.67 2.34 -6.84
CA ALA A 94 4.47 1.88 -7.97
C ALA A 94 5.21 3.06 -8.60
N ARG A 95 6.51 2.88 -8.86
CA ARG A 95 7.38 3.93 -9.40
C ARG A 95 8.52 3.36 -10.23
N GLY A 96 9.21 4.24 -10.95
CA GLY A 96 10.43 3.92 -11.64
C GLY A 96 11.53 3.44 -10.69
N GLN A 97 12.24 2.41 -11.12
CA GLN A 97 13.32 1.74 -10.42
C GLN A 97 14.64 1.95 -11.17
N ILE A 98 15.67 2.33 -10.43
CA ILE A 98 17.04 2.40 -10.93
C ILE A 98 17.64 0.99 -10.78
N ALA A 99 18.45 0.53 -11.73
CA ALA A 99 19.06 -0.80 -11.64
C ALA A 99 19.98 -0.93 -10.42
N ASN A 100 19.95 -2.10 -9.77
CA ASN A 100 20.82 -2.49 -8.65
C ASN A 100 20.83 -1.48 -7.47
N VAL A 101 19.64 -1.09 -7.00
CA VAL A 101 19.49 -0.16 -5.85
C VAL A 101 18.73 -0.76 -4.67
N ASP A 102 18.20 -1.96 -4.81
CA ASP A 102 17.59 -2.69 -3.69
C ASP A 102 18.65 -3.51 -2.91
N LYS A 103 18.19 -4.24 -1.89
CA LYS A 103 19.09 -4.89 -0.92
C LYS A 103 19.97 -5.97 -1.56
N ASP A 104 19.50 -6.63 -2.61
CA ASP A 104 20.23 -7.73 -3.26
C ASP A 104 21.03 -7.30 -4.51
N ASN A 105 20.84 -6.05 -4.98
CA ASN A 105 21.52 -5.49 -6.14
C ASN A 105 21.33 -6.31 -7.42
N ASN A 106 20.16 -6.93 -7.60
CA ASN A 106 19.87 -7.80 -8.74
C ASN A 106 18.69 -7.33 -9.59
N ASN A 107 18.25 -6.10 -9.40
CA ASN A 107 17.08 -5.58 -10.09
C ASN A 107 17.42 -4.87 -11.41
N LEU A 108 16.57 -5.10 -12.42
CA LEU A 108 16.62 -4.34 -13.67
C LEU A 108 16.09 -2.92 -13.46
N ALA A 109 16.50 -1.99 -14.33
CA ALA A 109 15.89 -0.68 -14.39
C ALA A 109 14.48 -0.78 -14.99
N THR A 110 13.57 0.09 -14.54
CA THR A 110 12.23 0.19 -15.14
C THR A 110 12.34 0.73 -16.56
N THR A 111 11.62 0.09 -17.49
CA THR A 111 11.49 0.56 -18.87
C THR A 111 10.04 0.80 -19.23
N GLY A 112 9.82 1.80 -20.09
CA GLY A 112 8.53 2.11 -20.70
C GLY A 112 8.60 1.90 -22.21
N SER A 113 7.57 1.36 -22.86
CA SER A 113 7.49 1.31 -24.31
C SER A 113 6.70 2.48 -24.89
N CYS A 114 7.17 2.99 -26.02
CA CYS A 114 6.53 4.07 -26.74
C CYS A 114 5.21 3.62 -27.38
N GLN A 115 4.08 4.15 -26.91
CA GLN A 115 2.75 3.76 -27.41
C GLN A 115 2.26 4.63 -28.58
N VAL A 116 3.01 5.67 -28.96
CA VAL A 116 2.64 6.59 -30.02
C VAL A 116 3.15 6.08 -31.37
N LYS A 117 2.25 5.91 -32.34
CA LYS A 117 2.58 5.38 -33.68
C LYS A 117 3.66 6.20 -34.40
N LEU A 118 3.67 7.51 -34.21
CA LEU A 118 4.66 8.43 -34.80
C LEU A 118 5.99 8.47 -34.04
N GLY A 119 6.13 7.66 -32.99
CA GLY A 119 7.21 7.78 -32.01
C GLY A 119 6.89 8.79 -30.91
N CYS A 120 7.74 8.83 -29.90
CA CYS A 120 7.63 9.70 -28.75
C CYS A 120 9.00 10.26 -28.37
N THR A 121 8.99 11.47 -27.83
CA THR A 121 10.20 12.10 -27.29
C THR A 121 10.18 11.99 -25.78
N VAL A 122 11.20 11.35 -25.21
CA VAL A 122 11.38 11.22 -23.76
C VAL A 122 12.76 11.79 -23.42
N GLU A 123 12.80 12.79 -22.53
CA GLU A 123 14.03 13.48 -22.11
C GLU A 123 14.90 13.97 -23.29
N GLY A 124 14.28 14.39 -24.38
CA GLY A 124 14.97 14.89 -25.59
C GLY A 124 15.50 13.81 -26.53
N SER A 125 15.30 12.53 -26.22
CA SER A 125 15.59 11.40 -27.12
C SER A 125 14.32 10.93 -27.82
N GLU A 126 14.42 10.62 -29.11
CA GLU A 126 13.29 10.07 -29.88
C GLU A 126 13.29 8.56 -29.86
N TYR A 127 12.11 7.98 -29.63
CA TYR A 127 11.87 6.54 -29.60
C TYR A 127 10.78 6.20 -30.61
N ALA A 128 11.01 5.15 -31.41
CA ALA A 128 10.04 4.63 -32.34
C ALA A 128 8.87 3.96 -31.61
N PHE A 129 7.74 3.75 -32.31
CA PHE A 129 6.62 2.99 -31.76
C PHE A 129 7.10 1.60 -31.26
N ALA A 130 6.63 1.22 -30.07
CA ALA A 130 6.99 0.02 -29.31
C ALA A 130 8.47 -0.07 -28.87
N GLU A 131 9.29 0.95 -29.14
CA GLU A 131 10.65 1.01 -28.61
C GLU A 131 10.63 1.30 -27.10
N TYR A 132 11.53 0.67 -26.36
CA TYR A 132 11.66 0.85 -24.91
C TYR A 132 12.62 1.98 -24.57
N PHE A 133 12.22 2.80 -23.60
CA PHE A 133 13.01 3.88 -23.00
C PHE A 133 13.12 3.68 -21.48
N PRO A 134 14.15 4.22 -20.83
CA PRO A 134 14.24 4.22 -19.37
C PRO A 134 13.06 4.99 -18.75
N ALA A 135 12.35 4.36 -17.82
CA ALA A 135 11.22 4.95 -17.09
C ALA A 135 11.53 4.97 -15.58
N THR A 136 12.73 5.44 -15.22
CA THR A 136 13.22 5.44 -13.83
C THR A 136 12.70 6.64 -13.01
N SER A 137 12.05 7.60 -13.68
CA SER A 137 11.42 8.77 -13.06
C SER A 137 10.16 9.18 -13.83
N GLY A 138 9.40 10.14 -13.31
CA GLY A 138 8.27 10.75 -14.03
C GLY A 138 6.93 10.01 -13.95
N PHE A 139 6.88 8.81 -13.36
CA PHE A 139 5.61 8.17 -12.98
C PHE A 139 5.62 7.73 -11.52
N GLU A 140 4.47 7.90 -10.89
CA GLU A 140 4.16 7.36 -9.57
C GLU A 140 2.67 7.00 -9.59
N TRP A 141 2.36 5.73 -9.38
CA TRP A 141 0.99 5.23 -9.30
C TRP A 141 0.70 4.66 -7.93
N ARG A 142 -0.54 4.81 -7.51
CA ARG A 142 -0.98 4.51 -6.15
C ARG A 142 -2.18 3.61 -6.17
N THR A 143 -2.29 2.74 -5.19
CA THR A 143 -3.55 2.09 -4.83
C THR A 143 -3.58 1.87 -3.33
N ILE A 144 -4.75 2.10 -2.75
CA ILE A 144 -5.00 1.81 -1.35
C ILE A 144 -5.70 0.47 -1.21
N ILE A 145 -5.33 -0.30 -0.20
CA ILE A 145 -5.91 -1.60 0.13
C ILE A 145 -6.42 -1.51 1.57
N PHE A 146 -7.70 -1.83 1.73
CA PHE A 146 -8.36 -2.03 3.01
C PHE A 146 -8.66 -3.52 3.18
N ASN A 147 -8.42 -4.06 4.37
CA ASN A 147 -8.71 -5.46 4.72
C ASN A 147 -8.10 -6.45 3.70
N ALA A 148 -6.77 -6.45 3.60
CA ALA A 148 -6.07 -7.32 2.67
C ALA A 148 -6.26 -8.80 3.03
N ASP A 149 -6.62 -9.61 2.03
CA ASP A 149 -6.70 -11.07 2.14
C ASP A 149 -5.56 -11.73 1.37
N ASN A 150 -5.19 -12.93 1.81
CA ASN A 150 -4.21 -13.78 1.13
C ASN A 150 -4.63 -14.04 -0.32
N GLY A 151 -3.75 -13.75 -1.28
CA GLY A 151 -4.00 -13.90 -2.72
C GLY A 151 -5.00 -12.88 -3.29
N SER A 152 -5.35 -11.83 -2.54
CA SER A 152 -6.12 -10.72 -3.09
C SER A 152 -5.38 -10.10 -4.27
N ARG A 153 -6.14 -9.73 -5.31
CA ARG A 153 -5.60 -9.19 -6.56
C ARG A 153 -5.68 -7.67 -6.56
N ASN A 154 -4.53 -7.02 -6.64
CA ASN A 154 -4.42 -5.57 -6.53
C ASN A 154 -3.71 -4.99 -7.75
N ASN A 155 -4.30 -3.98 -8.39
CA ASN A 155 -3.71 -3.34 -9.55
C ASN A 155 -3.21 -1.94 -9.18
N VAL A 156 -1.95 -1.62 -9.47
CA VAL A 156 -1.37 -0.29 -9.27
C VAL A 156 -1.23 0.39 -10.63
N ASN A 157 -2.11 1.31 -10.97
CA ASN A 157 -2.13 1.95 -12.28
C ASN A 157 -2.73 3.36 -12.21
N ALA A 158 -2.78 4.06 -13.35
CA ALA A 158 -3.34 5.41 -13.41
C ALA A 158 -4.79 5.50 -12.91
N ILE A 159 -5.63 4.48 -13.14
CA ILE A 159 -7.02 4.45 -12.70
C ILE A 159 -7.09 4.31 -11.17
N THR A 160 -6.33 3.39 -10.58
CA THR A 160 -6.32 3.22 -9.13
C THR A 160 -5.67 4.40 -8.41
N THR A 161 -4.73 5.09 -9.08
CA THR A 161 -4.15 6.35 -8.59
C THR A 161 -5.21 7.45 -8.54
N MET A 162 -6.00 7.59 -9.61
CA MET A 162 -7.10 8.55 -9.63
C MET A 162 -8.14 8.23 -8.56
N ALA A 163 -8.44 6.96 -8.31
CA ALA A 163 -9.39 6.54 -7.29
C ALA A 163 -8.88 6.82 -5.87
N GLU A 164 -7.59 6.59 -5.61
CA GLU A 164 -6.95 6.86 -4.31
C GLU A 164 -7.02 8.33 -3.91
N ALA A 165 -6.94 9.26 -4.87
CA ALA A 165 -7.10 10.69 -4.59
C ALA A 165 -8.47 11.11 -4.02
N TYR A 166 -9.48 10.22 -4.06
CA TYR A 166 -10.82 10.44 -3.52
C TYR A 166 -11.21 9.44 -2.41
N ALA A 167 -10.27 8.61 -1.97
CA ALA A 167 -10.47 7.61 -0.93
C ALA A 167 -10.34 8.19 0.48
#